data_AF-A0A5B8H6M1-F1
#
_entry.id   AF-A0A5B8H6M1-F1
#
_cell.length_a   1.000
_cell.length_b   1.000
_cell.length_c   1.000
_cell.angle_alpha   90.00
_cell.angle_beta   90.00
_cell.angle_gamma   90.00
#
_symmetry.space_group_name_H-M   'P 1'
#
loop_
_entity.id
_entity.type
_entity.pdbx_description
1 polymer ?
#
loop_
_entity_poly.entity_id
_entity_poly.type
_entity_poly.pdbx_seq_one_letter_code
_entity_poly.pdbx_strand_id
1 'polypeptide(L)'
;MTNRDAPRPSALPEDAEYSQTPLSSAQYHEQLTAAAASGTKLLSQSTMETQHTINELTKAKNHEELGKITVHGWMHKQGSRKFKGPVAKSWRKRYFALEGAKMYYFHSDVDCRKYFNSRNGELVVGAIDLRDAFKLEQSERLDLPARGIVIHTRHRAWLVCPETDQDFTMWFDA
;
A
#
# COMPACT_ATOMS: atom_id res chain seq x y z
N MET A 1 63.59 -53.78 62.81
CA MET A 1 62.73 -53.09 63.80
C MET A 1 63.13 -51.63 63.80
N THR A 2 62.45 -50.82 62.99
CA THR A 2 62.88 -49.44 62.67
C THR A 2 62.03 -48.45 63.43
N ASN A 3 62.65 -47.72 64.36
CA ASN A 3 62.11 -46.48 64.93
C ASN A 3 62.24 -45.36 63.89
N ARG A 4 61.15 -44.65 63.60
CA ARG A 4 61.16 -43.30 63.03
C ARG A 4 59.99 -42.49 63.59
N ASP A 5 60.36 -41.37 64.19
CA ASP A 5 59.51 -40.26 64.63
C ASP A 5 58.48 -39.83 63.57
N ALA A 6 57.29 -39.46 64.03
CA ALA A 6 56.28 -38.75 63.24
C ALA A 6 56.04 -37.36 63.85
N PRO A 7 56.37 -36.26 63.14
CA PRO A 7 56.00 -34.92 63.56
C PRO A 7 54.60 -34.55 63.04
N ARG A 8 53.89 -33.79 63.87
CA ARG A 8 52.60 -33.13 63.59
C ARG A 8 52.69 -32.23 62.35
N PRO A 9 51.69 -32.20 61.46
CA PRO A 9 51.41 -31.04 60.60
C PRO A 9 50.13 -30.34 61.11
N SER A 10 50.17 -29.16 61.73
CA SER A 10 50.26 -27.80 61.15
C SER A 10 49.09 -27.41 60.24
N ALA A 11 48.51 -26.26 60.57
CA ALA A 11 47.29 -25.67 60.05
C ALA A 11 47.29 -25.47 58.52
N LEU A 12 46.09 -25.56 57.94
CA LEU A 12 45.79 -25.18 56.56
C LEU A 12 45.83 -23.65 56.41
N PRO A 13 46.38 -23.11 55.32
CA PRO A 13 46.41 -21.67 55.07
C PRO A 13 45.14 -21.16 54.37
N GLU A 14 44.68 -20.03 54.91
CA GLU A 14 43.97 -18.86 54.36
C GLU A 14 43.49 -18.89 52.90
N ASP A 15 42.15 -18.84 52.75
CA ASP A 15 41.39 -17.86 51.98
C ASP A 15 42.07 -17.20 50.76
N ALA A 16 41.91 -17.83 49.58
CA ALA A 16 41.90 -17.09 48.32
C ALA A 16 40.46 -16.67 48.03
N GLU A 17 40.12 -15.45 48.44
CA GLU A 17 38.87 -14.75 48.19
C GLU A 17 38.61 -14.62 46.67
N TYR A 18 37.80 -15.51 46.10
CA TYR A 18 37.14 -15.26 44.82
C TYR A 18 36.00 -14.27 45.09
N SER A 19 36.30 -12.97 45.07
CA SER A 19 35.29 -11.92 45.04
C SER A 19 34.58 -11.90 43.68
N GLN A 20 33.73 -12.90 43.44
CA GLN A 20 32.61 -12.76 42.52
C GLN A 20 31.42 -12.28 43.36
N THR A 21 31.31 -10.98 43.57
CA THR A 21 30.02 -10.40 43.96
C THR A 21 29.05 -10.64 42.80
N PRO A 22 28.00 -11.45 42.95
CA PRO A 22 26.99 -11.55 41.92
C PRO A 22 26.35 -10.16 41.77
N LEU A 23 26.33 -9.65 40.55
CA LEU A 23 25.65 -8.40 40.23
C LEU A 23 24.21 -8.49 40.75
N SER A 24 23.76 -7.43 41.41
CA SER A 24 22.38 -7.30 41.85
C SER A 24 21.43 -7.40 40.65
N SER A 25 20.24 -7.98 40.85
CA SER A 25 19.18 -8.01 39.83
C SER A 25 18.89 -6.62 39.26
N ALA A 26 19.04 -5.57 40.06
CA ALA A 26 18.92 -4.18 39.62
C ALA A 26 20.03 -3.77 38.63
N GLN A 27 21.27 -4.18 38.89
CA GLN A 27 22.42 -3.89 38.02
C GLN A 27 22.34 -4.65 36.70
N TYR A 28 21.85 -5.89 36.73
CA TYR A 28 21.55 -6.65 35.51
C TYR A 28 20.46 -5.96 34.66
N HIS A 29 19.41 -5.45 35.29
CA HIS A 29 18.33 -4.76 34.59
C HIS A 29 18.81 -3.43 33.97
N GLU A 30 19.65 -2.69 34.68
CA GLU A 30 20.23 -1.43 34.21
C GLU A 30 21.18 -1.64 33.00
N GLN A 31 22.01 -2.69 33.03
CA GLN A 31 22.87 -3.07 31.89
C GLN A 31 22.06 -3.47 30.64
N LEU A 32 20.99 -4.25 30.80
CA LEU A 32 20.11 -4.62 29.68
C LEU A 32 19.39 -3.40 29.08
N THR A 33 19.01 -2.44 29.94
CA THR A 33 18.33 -1.21 29.50
C THR A 33 19.29 -0.27 28.75
N ALA A 34 20.53 -0.13 29.23
CA ALA A 34 21.55 0.70 28.59
C ALA A 34 21.99 0.16 27.22
N ALA A 35 22.12 -1.18 27.09
CA ALA A 35 22.44 -1.82 25.82
C ALA A 35 21.29 -1.71 24.79
N ALA A 36 20.03 -1.81 25.23
CA ALA A 36 18.86 -1.66 24.36
C ALA A 36 18.62 -0.21 23.87
N ALA A 37 19.01 0.79 24.66
CA ALA A 37 18.81 2.21 24.33
C ALA A 37 19.71 2.73 23.20
N SER A 38 20.89 2.13 22.99
CA SER A 38 21.84 2.57 21.95
C SER A 38 21.51 1.97 20.58
N GLY A 39 21.01 0.74 20.51
CA GLY A 39 20.62 0.08 19.25
C GLY A 39 19.30 0.60 18.65
N THR A 40 18.39 1.10 19.48
CA THR A 40 17.05 1.54 19.07
C THR A 40 17.05 2.87 18.31
N LYS A 41 17.97 3.80 18.62
CA LYS A 41 18.10 5.07 17.89
C LYS A 41 18.64 4.91 16.47
N LEU A 42 19.63 4.04 16.27
CA LEU A 42 20.21 3.79 14.94
C LEU A 42 19.24 3.02 14.04
N LEU A 43 18.53 2.02 14.56
CA LEU A 43 17.46 1.35 13.81
C LEU A 43 16.31 2.31 13.48
N SER A 44 15.87 3.17 14.41
CA SER A 44 14.78 4.10 14.13
C SER A 44 15.16 5.14 13.08
N GLN A 45 16.39 5.67 13.13
CA GLN A 45 16.89 6.61 12.14
C GLN A 45 17.01 5.96 10.75
N SER A 46 17.57 4.75 10.66
CA SER A 46 17.67 4.00 9.40
C SER A 46 16.29 3.67 8.81
N THR A 47 15.32 3.30 9.65
CA THR A 47 13.94 3.07 9.17
C THR A 47 13.27 4.36 8.66
N MET A 48 13.49 5.50 9.31
CA MET A 48 12.96 6.79 8.86
C MET A 48 13.58 7.27 7.54
N GLU A 49 14.89 7.12 7.37
CA GLU A 49 15.59 7.47 6.13
C GLU A 49 15.13 6.59 4.95
N THR A 50 14.92 5.30 5.21
CA THR A 50 14.35 4.36 4.22
C THR A 50 12.94 4.77 3.84
N GLN A 51 12.08 5.09 4.81
CA GLN A 51 10.70 5.51 4.56
C GLN A 51 10.61 6.83 3.78
N HIS A 52 11.49 7.79 4.08
CA HIS A 52 11.59 9.05 3.36
C HIS A 52 12.01 8.80 1.90
N THR A 53 13.03 7.97 1.67
CA THR A 53 13.50 7.61 0.33
C THR A 53 12.39 6.94 -0.49
N ILE A 54 11.63 6.01 0.12
CA ILE A 54 10.47 5.37 -0.53
C ILE A 54 9.41 6.39 -0.91
N ASN A 55 9.08 7.33 -0.02
CA ASN A 55 8.10 8.38 -0.29
C ASN A 55 8.53 9.30 -1.43
N GLU A 56 9.80 9.71 -1.47
CA GLU A 56 10.32 10.58 -2.53
C GLU A 56 10.38 9.86 -3.89
N LEU A 57 10.81 8.59 -3.92
CA LEU A 57 10.73 7.75 -5.12
C LEU A 57 9.29 7.57 -5.60
N THR A 58 8.34 7.41 -4.67
CA THR A 58 6.92 7.28 -5.00
C THR A 58 6.37 8.58 -5.59
N LYS A 59 6.73 9.75 -5.03
CA LYS A 59 6.35 11.05 -5.60
C LYS A 59 6.92 11.26 -6.99
N ALA A 60 8.21 10.95 -7.20
CA ALA A 60 8.87 11.11 -8.48
C ALA A 60 8.20 10.25 -9.56
N LYS A 61 7.93 8.98 -9.26
CA LYS A 61 7.22 8.07 -10.18
C LYS A 61 5.81 8.57 -10.51
N ASN A 62 5.07 9.07 -9.51
CA ASN A 62 3.75 9.65 -9.75
C ASN A 62 3.79 10.89 -10.64
N HIS A 63 4.86 11.68 -10.57
CA HIS A 63 5.02 12.88 -11.40
C HIS A 63 5.35 12.53 -12.86
N GLU A 64 6.05 11.43 -13.10
CA GLU A 64 6.38 10.96 -14.45
C GLU A 64 5.15 10.38 -15.19
N GLU A 65 4.24 9.76 -14.46
CA GLU A 65 2.97 9.24 -15.02
C GLU A 65 1.90 10.34 -15.22
N LEU A 66 2.13 11.55 -14.70
CA LEU A 66 1.17 12.65 -14.83
C LEU A 66 1.10 13.13 -16.28
N GLY A 67 -0.08 13.05 -16.87
CA GLY A 67 -0.39 13.52 -18.23
C GLY A 67 -0.31 12.44 -19.28
N LYS A 68 0.21 11.27 -18.95
CA LYS A 68 0.24 10.11 -19.84
C LYS A 68 -1.04 9.30 -19.68
N ILE A 69 -1.80 9.22 -20.77
CA ILE A 69 -2.99 8.38 -20.83
C ILE A 69 -2.56 7.00 -21.33
N THR A 70 -2.85 5.95 -20.57
CA THR A 70 -2.53 4.55 -20.95
C THR A 70 -3.60 3.97 -21.88
N VAL A 71 -4.86 4.18 -21.53
CA VAL A 71 -6.02 3.77 -22.32
C VAL A 71 -7.12 4.81 -22.22
N HIS A 72 -7.86 5.01 -23.31
CA HIS A 72 -9.02 5.88 -23.35
C HIS A 72 -10.04 5.38 -24.36
N GLY A 73 -11.30 5.75 -24.18
CA GLY A 73 -12.35 5.34 -25.09
C GLY A 73 -13.75 5.59 -24.54
N TRP A 74 -14.73 5.36 -25.39
CA TRP A 74 -16.13 5.45 -25.02
C TRP A 74 -16.56 4.20 -24.25
N MET A 75 -17.26 4.40 -23.14
CA MET A 75 -17.90 3.31 -22.38
C MET A 75 -19.27 3.73 -21.87
N HIS A 76 -20.17 2.76 -21.75
CA HIS A 76 -21.43 2.93 -21.04
C HIS A 76 -21.22 2.65 -19.56
N LYS A 77 -21.55 3.62 -18.69
CA LYS A 77 -21.52 3.41 -17.25
C LYS A 77 -22.92 3.38 -16.67
N GLN A 78 -23.08 2.64 -15.58
CA GLN A 78 -24.34 2.64 -14.85
C GLN A 78 -24.63 4.07 -14.31
N GLY A 79 -25.83 4.58 -14.60
CA GLY A 79 -26.36 5.84 -14.11
C GLY A 79 -26.65 5.80 -12.62
N SER A 80 -26.73 6.99 -12.00
CA SER A 80 -27.17 7.11 -10.61
C SER A 80 -28.69 7.03 -10.55
N ARG A 81 -29.25 6.31 -9.57
CA ARG A 81 -30.69 6.38 -9.29
C ARG A 81 -31.00 7.77 -8.74
N LYS A 82 -31.74 8.58 -9.50
CA LYS A 82 -32.35 9.82 -8.99
C LYS A 82 -33.70 9.59 -8.32
N PHE A 83 -34.36 8.47 -8.61
CA PHE A 83 -35.67 8.12 -8.07
C PHE A 83 -35.62 6.76 -7.36
N LYS A 84 -36.22 6.67 -6.17
CA LYS A 84 -36.28 5.45 -5.35
C LYS A 84 -37.52 4.65 -5.75
N GLY A 85 -37.46 4.00 -6.91
CA GLY A 85 -38.53 3.16 -7.45
C GLY A 85 -38.00 1.96 -8.24
N PRO A 86 -38.88 1.07 -8.73
CA PRO A 86 -38.51 -0.17 -9.44
C PRO A 86 -37.93 0.05 -10.86
N VAL A 87 -37.67 1.28 -11.26
CA VAL A 87 -37.11 1.60 -12.57
C VAL A 87 -35.64 1.19 -12.62
N ALA A 88 -35.29 0.40 -13.63
CA ALA A 88 -33.92 -0.04 -13.90
C ALA A 88 -32.98 1.18 -14.00
N LYS A 89 -31.74 1.03 -13.50
CA LYS A 89 -30.75 2.13 -13.61
C LYS A 89 -30.44 2.37 -15.09
N SER A 90 -30.55 3.62 -15.55
CA SER A 90 -30.21 3.98 -16.92
C SER A 90 -28.71 3.87 -17.19
N TRP A 91 -28.34 3.60 -18.44
CA TRP A 91 -26.95 3.61 -18.89
C TRP A 91 -26.59 5.00 -19.43
N ARG A 92 -25.37 5.47 -19.16
CA ARG A 92 -24.87 6.75 -19.69
C ARG A 92 -23.55 6.52 -20.43
N LYS A 93 -23.49 6.92 -21.70
CA LYS A 93 -22.25 6.95 -22.48
C LYS A 93 -21.36 8.08 -21.96
N ARG A 94 -20.09 7.76 -21.66
CA ARG A 94 -19.07 8.72 -21.21
C ARG A 94 -17.74 8.36 -21.84
N TYR A 95 -16.91 9.37 -22.08
CA TYR A 95 -15.54 9.15 -22.54
C TYR A 95 -14.64 8.97 -21.33
N PHE A 96 -13.91 7.87 -21.27
CA PHE A 96 -13.02 7.53 -20.16
C PHE A 96 -11.57 7.66 -20.58
N ALA A 97 -10.72 7.99 -19.63
CA ALA A 97 -9.27 8.01 -19.79
C ALA A 97 -8.58 7.57 -18.50
N LEU A 98 -7.61 6.68 -18.61
CA LEU A 98 -6.78 6.19 -17.51
C LEU A 98 -5.44 6.91 -17.50
N GLU A 99 -5.12 7.57 -16.38
CA GLU A 99 -3.83 8.24 -16.12
C GLU A 99 -3.26 7.65 -14.81
N GLY A 100 -2.17 6.90 -14.92
CA GLY A 100 -1.61 6.13 -13.80
C GLY A 100 -2.68 5.25 -13.14
N ALA A 101 -2.93 5.48 -11.85
CA ALA A 101 -3.95 4.75 -11.08
C ALA A 101 -5.30 5.51 -10.96
N LYS A 102 -5.57 6.49 -11.82
CA LYS A 102 -6.78 7.31 -11.76
C LYS A 102 -7.50 7.30 -13.09
N MET A 103 -8.74 6.82 -13.06
CA MET A 103 -9.60 6.74 -14.24
C MET A 103 -10.63 7.87 -14.24
N TYR A 104 -10.51 8.80 -15.19
CA TYR A 104 -11.41 9.93 -15.36
C TYR A 104 -12.52 9.60 -16.34
N TYR A 105 -13.65 10.31 -16.25
CA TYR A 105 -14.65 10.30 -17.30
C TYR A 105 -15.26 11.67 -17.57
N PHE A 106 -15.59 11.89 -18.84
CA PHE A 106 -15.94 13.16 -19.45
C PHE A 106 -17.26 13.06 -20.22
N HIS A 107 -17.86 14.21 -20.55
CA HIS A 107 -18.99 14.25 -21.46
C HIS A 107 -18.59 13.92 -22.89
N SER A 108 -17.39 14.33 -23.31
CA SER A 108 -16.84 14.12 -24.65
C SER A 108 -15.32 13.87 -24.63
N ASP A 109 -14.79 13.36 -25.73
CA ASP A 109 -13.35 13.24 -25.97
C ASP A 109 -12.66 14.62 -26.06
N VAL A 110 -13.37 15.64 -26.56
CA VAL A 110 -12.89 17.02 -26.61
C VAL A 110 -12.63 17.57 -25.20
N ASP A 111 -13.54 17.33 -24.26
CA ASP A 111 -13.35 17.75 -22.86
C ASP A 111 -12.17 17.02 -22.22
N CYS A 112 -12.00 15.74 -22.52
CA CYS A 112 -10.82 14.96 -22.09
C CYS A 112 -9.52 15.61 -22.59
N ARG A 113 -9.41 15.88 -23.89
CA ARG A 113 -8.21 16.52 -24.47
C ARG A 113 -7.95 17.89 -23.84
N LYS A 114 -8.99 18.72 -23.68
CA LYS A 114 -8.87 20.02 -23.00
C LYS A 114 -8.41 19.88 -21.54
N TYR A 115 -8.90 18.88 -20.81
CA TYR A 115 -8.48 18.61 -19.44
C TYR A 115 -7.00 18.25 -19.37
N PHE A 116 -6.51 17.33 -20.21
CA PHE A 116 -5.10 16.95 -20.17
C PHE A 116 -4.15 18.06 -20.62
N ASN A 117 -4.63 19.04 -21.40
CA ASN A 117 -3.86 20.23 -21.79
C ASN A 117 -3.90 21.36 -20.75
N SER A 118 -4.99 21.52 -19.99
CA SER A 118 -5.21 22.69 -19.11
C SER A 118 -5.31 22.37 -17.62
N ARG A 119 -5.54 21.10 -17.28
CA ARG A 119 -5.91 20.62 -15.94
C ARG A 119 -7.14 21.31 -15.33
N ASN A 120 -8.04 21.86 -16.15
CA ASN A 120 -9.29 22.43 -15.68
C ASN A 120 -10.27 21.34 -15.18
N GLY A 121 -10.47 21.28 -13.87
CA GLY A 121 -11.34 20.29 -13.21
C GLY A 121 -12.83 20.37 -13.57
N GLU A 122 -13.33 21.50 -14.08
CA GLU A 122 -14.75 21.66 -14.47
C GLU A 122 -15.14 20.76 -15.66
N LEU A 123 -14.15 20.33 -16.45
CA LEU A 123 -14.34 19.43 -17.59
C LEU A 123 -14.58 17.98 -17.14
N VAL A 124 -14.13 17.62 -15.93
CA VAL A 124 -14.19 16.27 -15.38
C VAL A 124 -15.58 16.01 -14.80
N VAL A 125 -16.29 15.01 -15.32
CA VAL A 125 -17.58 14.59 -14.74
C VAL A 125 -17.38 13.80 -13.45
N GLY A 126 -16.31 13.01 -13.42
CA GLY A 126 -15.85 12.35 -12.20
C GLY A 126 -14.60 11.52 -12.46
N ALA A 127 -14.07 10.96 -11.39
CA ALA A 127 -12.92 10.08 -11.43
C ALA A 127 -13.13 8.87 -10.51
N ILE A 128 -12.42 7.79 -10.80
CA ILE A 128 -12.33 6.58 -10.00
C ILE A 128 -10.85 6.42 -9.63
N ASP A 129 -10.57 6.41 -8.34
CA ASP A 129 -9.23 6.12 -7.83
C ASP A 129 -9.06 4.60 -7.77
N LEU A 130 -8.20 4.06 -8.63
CA LEU A 130 -7.94 2.63 -8.72
C LEU A 130 -7.01 2.14 -7.61
N ARG A 131 -6.39 3.04 -6.84
CA ARG A 131 -5.65 2.64 -5.63
C ARG A 131 -6.57 2.05 -4.56
N ASP A 132 -7.84 2.44 -4.57
CA ASP A 132 -8.88 1.87 -3.72
C ASP A 132 -9.57 0.65 -4.36
N ALA A 133 -9.19 0.27 -5.59
CA ALA A 133 -9.71 -0.92 -6.25
C ALA A 133 -8.99 -2.17 -5.72
N PHE A 134 -9.78 -3.20 -5.38
CA PHE A 134 -9.26 -4.46 -4.84
C PHE A 134 -9.66 -5.67 -5.67
N LYS A 135 -10.56 -5.50 -6.65
CA LYS A 135 -10.97 -6.57 -7.56
C LYS A 135 -11.45 -5.98 -8.89
N LEU A 136 -11.02 -6.61 -9.98
CA LEU A 136 -11.49 -6.38 -11.34
C LEU A 136 -12.10 -7.70 -11.85
N GLU A 137 -13.32 -7.66 -12.41
CA GLU A 137 -13.97 -8.86 -12.95
C GLU A 137 -14.80 -8.54 -14.20
N GLN A 138 -14.95 -9.54 -15.07
CA GLN A 138 -15.94 -9.47 -16.14
C GLN A 138 -17.35 -9.65 -15.53
N SER A 139 -18.30 -8.85 -16.00
CA SER A 139 -19.70 -8.97 -15.60
C SER A 139 -20.37 -10.14 -16.32
N GLU A 140 -21.11 -10.94 -15.56
CA GLU A 140 -21.93 -12.06 -16.07
C GLU A 140 -23.36 -11.64 -16.44
N ARG A 141 -23.69 -10.36 -16.27
CA ARG A 141 -25.04 -9.85 -16.55
C ARG A 141 -25.34 -9.92 -18.04
N LEU A 142 -26.52 -10.44 -18.36
CA LEU A 142 -27.01 -10.59 -19.73
C LEU A 142 -27.81 -9.36 -20.21
N ASP A 143 -28.20 -8.47 -19.30
CA ASP A 143 -28.99 -7.27 -19.59
C ASP A 143 -28.13 -6.01 -19.85
N LEU A 144 -26.86 -6.21 -20.20
CA LEU A 144 -25.91 -5.14 -20.46
C LEU A 144 -25.93 -4.74 -21.93
N PRO A 145 -25.63 -3.46 -22.24
CA PRO A 145 -25.54 -3.00 -23.64
C PRO A 145 -24.37 -3.65 -24.40
N ALA A 146 -23.31 -4.04 -23.68
CA ALA A 146 -22.12 -4.72 -24.20
C ALA A 146 -21.43 -5.47 -23.03
N ARG A 147 -20.32 -6.17 -23.30
CA ARG A 147 -19.52 -6.85 -22.25
C ARG A 147 -19.16 -5.86 -21.14
N GLY A 148 -19.47 -6.24 -19.91
CA GLY A 148 -19.26 -5.38 -18.75
C GLY A 148 -17.97 -5.70 -18.00
N ILE A 149 -17.31 -4.67 -17.49
CA ILE A 149 -16.22 -4.74 -16.52
C ILE A 149 -16.74 -4.19 -15.20
N VAL A 150 -16.54 -4.94 -14.11
CA VAL A 150 -16.87 -4.51 -12.75
C VAL A 150 -15.57 -4.19 -12.02
N ILE A 151 -15.45 -2.93 -11.60
CA ILE A 151 -14.33 -2.44 -10.78
C ILE A 151 -14.83 -2.30 -9.35
N HIS A 152 -14.34 -3.14 -8.45
CA HIS A 152 -14.68 -3.09 -7.03
C HIS A 152 -13.71 -2.18 -6.30
N THR A 153 -14.22 -1.02 -5.88
CA THR A 153 -13.52 -0.10 -4.98
C THR A 153 -14.06 -0.24 -3.57
N ARG A 154 -13.31 0.26 -2.57
CA ARG A 154 -13.66 0.22 -1.14
C ARG A 154 -15.13 0.53 -0.82
N HIS A 155 -15.74 1.49 -1.51
CA HIS A 155 -17.10 1.98 -1.21
C HIS A 155 -18.11 1.74 -2.33
N ARG A 156 -17.66 1.24 -3.49
CA ARG A 156 -18.52 1.16 -4.67
C ARG A 156 -18.01 0.12 -5.67
N ALA A 157 -18.94 -0.66 -6.21
CA ALA A 157 -18.74 -1.38 -7.45
C ALA A 157 -19.14 -0.51 -8.64
N TRP A 158 -18.21 -0.30 -9.58
CA TRP A 158 -18.44 0.43 -10.82
C TRP A 158 -18.60 -0.57 -11.95
N LEU A 159 -19.75 -0.52 -12.63
CA LEU A 159 -20.01 -1.31 -13.83
C LEU A 159 -19.93 -0.40 -15.06
N VAL A 160 -19.00 -0.73 -15.94
CA VAL A 160 -18.74 -0.06 -17.21
C VAL A 160 -18.76 -1.06 -18.36
N CYS A 161 -19.22 -0.65 -19.53
CA CYS A 161 -19.33 -1.50 -20.71
C CYS A 161 -18.65 -0.78 -21.89
N PRO A 162 -17.42 -1.18 -22.26
CA PRO A 162 -16.76 -0.76 -23.50
C PRO A 162 -17.63 -1.06 -24.73
N GLU A 163 -17.52 -0.26 -25.79
CA GLU A 163 -18.42 -0.37 -26.95
C GLU A 163 -18.15 -1.60 -27.82
N THR A 164 -16.88 -2.03 -27.89
CA THR A 164 -16.45 -3.19 -28.69
C THR A 164 -15.71 -4.22 -27.85
N ASP A 165 -15.60 -5.45 -28.35
CA ASP A 165 -14.81 -6.52 -27.71
C ASP A 165 -13.31 -6.17 -27.66
N GLN A 166 -12.81 -5.47 -28.68
CA GLN A 166 -11.43 -4.99 -28.69
C GLN A 166 -11.21 -3.95 -27.58
N ASP A 167 -12.14 -3.00 -27.42
CA ASP A 167 -12.08 -2.04 -26.33
C ASP A 167 -12.17 -2.75 -24.97
N PHE A 168 -13.01 -3.79 -24.86
CA PHE A 168 -13.09 -4.59 -23.65
C PHE A 168 -11.73 -5.17 -23.28
N THR A 169 -11.06 -5.86 -24.20
CA THR A 169 -9.74 -6.45 -23.94
C THR A 169 -8.72 -5.36 -23.59
N MET A 170 -8.69 -4.27 -24.37
CA MET A 170 -7.80 -3.14 -24.12
C MET A 170 -7.99 -2.52 -22.73
N TRP A 171 -9.22 -2.37 -22.26
CA TRP A 171 -9.53 -1.83 -20.93
C TRP A 171 -9.32 -2.83 -19.79
N PHE A 172 -9.49 -4.13 -20.05
CA PHE A 172 -9.36 -5.16 -19.02
C PHE A 172 -7.89 -5.52 -18.73
N ASP A 173 -7.03 -5.38 -19.74
CA ASP A 173 -5.61 -5.74 -19.64
C ASP A 173 -4.69 -4.55 -19.24
N ALA A 174 -5.23 -3.31 -19.20
CA ALA A 174 -4.50 -2.08 -18.86
C ALA A 174 -4.24 -1.92 -17.36
#